data_AF-A0A8J2JQA1-F1
#
_entry.id   AF-A0A8J2JQA1-F1
#
_cell.length_a   1.000
_cell.length_b   1.000
_cell.length_c   1.000
_cell.angle_alpha   90.00
_cell.angle_beta   90.00
_cell.angle_gamma   90.00
#
_symmetry.space_group_name_H-M   'P 1'
#
loop_
_entity.id
_entity.type
_entity.pdbx_description
1 polymer ?
#
loop_
_entity_poly.entity_id
_entity_poly.type
_entity_poly.pdbx_seq_one_letter_code
_entity_poly.pdbx_strand_id
1 'polypeptide(L)'
;IPYAKPPLGNLRFADPLPFDKWTDVIDGRETGPECAQVNGMGLGAADVFGSEDCLHINVFAPKQLHEETLAGKRTKQPVIVYIHGGGYVMGSSKRVIPRVSLDG
;
A
#
# COMPACT_ATOMS: atom_id res chain seq x y z
N ILE A 1 -3.74 0.44 3.93
CA ILE A 1 -3.71 -0.55 5.04
C ILE A 1 -2.26 -0.82 5.43
N PRO A 2 -1.85 -0.68 6.71
CA PRO A 2 -0.48 -1.01 7.12
C PRO A 2 -0.24 -2.52 7.05
N TYR A 3 0.89 -2.95 6.48
CA TYR A 3 1.28 -4.37 6.40
C TYR A 3 2.47 -4.73 7.30
N ALA A 4 3.18 -3.73 7.82
CA ALA A 4 4.31 -3.88 8.74
C ALA A 4 4.36 -2.69 9.70
N LYS A 5 5.10 -2.83 10.81
CA LYS A 5 5.35 -1.70 11.72
C LYS A 5 6.06 -0.56 10.99
N PRO A 6 5.76 0.72 11.31
CA PRO A 6 6.49 1.84 10.75
C PRO A 6 8.00 1.70 10.99
N PRO A 7 8.86 1.82 9.96
CA PRO A 7 10.30 1.64 10.07
C PRO A 7 10.98 2.90 10.65
N LEU A 8 10.46 3.39 11.78
CA LEU A 8 10.90 4.62 12.45
C LEU A 8 11.87 4.32 13.58
N GLY A 9 12.75 5.29 13.88
CA GLY A 9 13.68 5.22 15.00
C GLY A 9 14.54 3.95 14.96
N ASN A 10 14.45 3.12 16.01
CA ASN A 10 15.21 1.86 16.12
C ASN A 10 14.80 0.79 15.11
N LEU A 11 13.68 0.96 14.40
CA LEU A 11 13.26 0.07 13.31
C LEU A 11 13.81 0.52 11.95
N ARG A 12 14.47 1.68 11.88
CA ARG A 12 15.14 2.11 10.64
C ARG A 12 16.32 1.18 10.35
N PHE A 13 16.42 0.72 9.11
CA PHE A 13 17.45 -0.23 8.64
C PHE A 13 17.40 -1.63 9.30
N ALA A 14 16.26 -1.98 9.91
CA ALA A 14 15.98 -3.33 10.38
C ALA A 14 15.01 -4.04 9.42
N ASP A 15 14.92 -5.36 9.54
CA ASP A 15 13.89 -6.14 8.85
C ASP A 15 12.48 -5.68 9.29
N PRO A 16 11.48 -5.67 8.38
CA PRO A 16 10.13 -5.27 8.73
C PRO A 16 9.52 -6.22 9.75
N LEU A 17 8.96 -5.66 10.82
CA LEU A 17 8.22 -6.42 11.82
C LEU A 17 6.73 -6.48 11.47
N PRO A 18 6.03 -7.58 11.78
CA PRO A 18 4.58 -7.67 11.61
C PRO A 18 3.87 -6.50 12.29
N PHE A 19 2.89 -5.90 11.60
CA PHE A 19 2.06 -4.87 12.21
C PHE A 19 1.33 -5.45 13.44
N ASP A 20 1.16 -4.63 14.47
CA ASP A 20 0.43 -5.04 15.66
C ASP A 20 -1.05 -5.31 15.33
N LYS A 21 -1.76 -6.01 16.22
CA LYS A 21 -3.19 -6.24 16.02
C LYS A 21 -3.93 -4.91 15.88
N TRP A 22 -4.81 -4.82 14.91
CA TRP A 22 -5.71 -3.67 14.78
C TRP A 22 -6.67 -3.67 15.96
N THR A 23 -6.63 -2.60 16.75
CA THR A 23 -7.55 -2.41 17.88
C THR A 23 -8.86 -1.78 17.44
N ASP A 24 -8.84 -1.06 16.32
CA ASP A 24 -9.94 -0.26 15.82
C ASP A 24 -10.14 -0.42 14.31
N VAL A 25 -11.27 0.07 13.81
CA VAL A 25 -11.57 0.10 12.37
C VAL A 25 -10.61 1.05 11.67
N ILE A 26 -9.91 0.55 10.65
CA ILE A 26 -9.05 1.37 9.79
C ILE A 26 -9.89 1.92 8.63
N ASP A 27 -9.88 3.24 8.45
CA ASP A 27 -10.43 3.85 7.25
C ASP A 27 -9.53 3.55 6.04
N GLY A 28 -9.97 2.62 5.20
CA GLY A 28 -9.25 2.17 4.00
C GLY A 28 -9.63 2.90 2.72
N ARG A 29 -10.32 4.05 2.79
CA ARG A 29 -10.81 4.77 1.59
C ARG A 29 -9.72 5.54 0.85
N GLU A 30 -8.65 5.91 1.54
CA GLU A 30 -7.53 6.67 0.99
C GLU A 30 -6.27 5.81 0.82
N THR A 31 -5.44 6.18 -0.16
CA THR A 31 -4.16 5.50 -0.38
C THR A 31 -3.13 5.89 0.68
N GLY A 32 -2.41 4.90 1.20
CA GLY A 32 -1.32 5.11 2.17
C GLY A 32 -0.16 5.92 1.60
N PRO A 33 0.63 6.62 2.42
CA PRO A 33 1.66 7.58 1.97
C PRO A 33 2.74 6.95 1.09
N GLU A 34 3.36 7.76 0.23
CA GLU A 34 4.56 7.32 -0.52
C GLU A 34 5.77 7.24 0.42
N CYS A 35 6.67 6.30 0.16
CA CYS A 35 7.93 6.25 0.88
C CYS A 35 8.79 7.47 0.62
N ALA A 36 9.55 7.88 1.63
CA ALA A 36 10.52 8.96 1.53
C ALA A 36 11.44 8.73 0.31
N GLN A 37 11.37 9.64 -0.66
CA GLN A 37 12.10 9.55 -1.93
C GLN A 37 12.43 10.93 -2.47
N VAL A 38 13.36 11.00 -3.43
CA VAL A 38 13.82 12.26 -4.03
C VAL A 38 13.00 12.63 -5.27
N ASN A 39 12.64 13.91 -5.39
CA ASN A 39 12.02 14.46 -6.59
C ASN A 39 13.11 14.84 -7.60
N GLY A 40 13.26 14.05 -8.68
CA GLY A 40 14.16 14.36 -9.80
C GLY A 40 15.21 13.28 -10.08
N MET A 41 15.57 13.12 -11.36
CA MET A 41 16.60 12.19 -11.84
C MET A 41 18.04 12.70 -11.60
N GLY A 42 18.30 13.34 -10.45
CA GLY A 42 19.65 13.77 -10.05
C GLY A 42 20.20 15.03 -10.73
N LEU A 43 19.36 15.85 -11.36
CA LEU A 43 19.77 17.13 -11.98
C LEU A 43 19.24 18.33 -11.18
N GLY A 44 19.73 18.51 -9.95
CA GLY A 44 19.39 19.67 -9.11
C GLY A 44 19.41 19.36 -7.60
N ALA A 45 19.08 20.37 -6.79
CA ALA A 45 18.80 20.15 -5.36
C ALA A 45 17.57 19.23 -5.25
N ALA A 46 17.79 18.00 -4.80
CA ALA A 46 16.75 17.00 -4.73
C ALA A 46 15.87 17.27 -3.50
N ASP A 47 14.62 17.69 -3.72
CA ASP A 47 13.63 17.77 -2.66
C ASP A 47 13.22 16.35 -2.25
N VAL A 48 13.39 16.03 -0.96
CA VAL A 48 12.88 14.79 -0.39
C VAL A 48 11.41 14.99 -0.04
N PHE A 49 10.56 14.07 -0.49
CA PHE A 49 9.13 14.06 -0.18
C PHE A 49 8.68 12.66 0.27
N GLY A 50 7.46 12.56 0.78
CA GLY A 50 6.89 11.31 1.29
C GLY A 50 7.06 11.16 2.80
N SER A 51 6.87 9.93 3.29
CA SER A 51 6.95 9.57 4.71
C SER A 51 7.84 8.35 4.91
N GLU A 52 8.51 8.24 6.05
CA GLU A 52 9.16 6.98 6.46
C GLU A 52 8.14 5.95 6.94
N ASP A 53 7.02 6.40 7.50
CA ASP A 53 5.87 5.55 7.78
C ASP A 53 5.09 5.31 6.48
N CYS A 54 5.62 4.41 5.63
CA CYS A 54 5.10 4.16 4.28
C CYS A 54 4.83 2.69 3.95
N LEU A 55 4.98 1.77 4.91
CA LEU A 55 4.76 0.33 4.70
C LEU A 55 3.26 -0.01 4.66
N HIS A 56 2.61 0.49 3.61
CA HIS A 56 1.18 0.41 3.36
C HIS A 56 0.87 -0.29 2.03
N ILE A 57 -0.23 -1.03 2.01
CA ILE A 57 -0.79 -1.68 0.83
C ILE A 57 -2.18 -1.13 0.52
N ASN A 58 -2.51 -1.07 -0.76
CA ASN A 58 -3.84 -0.77 -1.29
C ASN A 58 -4.44 -2.09 -1.80
N VAL A 59 -5.70 -2.36 -1.45
CA VAL A 59 -6.41 -3.58 -1.86
C VAL A 59 -7.63 -3.17 -2.68
N PHE A 60 -7.75 -3.71 -3.88
CA PHE A 60 -8.88 -3.51 -4.77
C PHE A 60 -9.58 -4.85 -4.97
N ALA A 61 -10.89 -4.88 -4.79
CA ALA A 61 -11.70 -6.08 -4.92
C ALA A 61 -13.04 -5.76 -5.59
N PRO A 62 -13.60 -6.68 -6.41
CA PRO A 62 -14.95 -6.56 -6.92
C PRO A 62 -15.99 -6.31 -5.83
N LYS A 63 -16.94 -5.40 -6.09
CA LYS A 63 -18.01 -5.08 -5.14
C LYS A 63 -18.86 -6.31 -4.81
N GLN A 64 -19.06 -7.19 -5.79
CA GLN A 64 -19.79 -8.45 -5.65
C GLN A 64 -19.19 -9.33 -4.54
N LEU A 65 -17.86 -9.34 -4.35
CA LEU A 65 -17.23 -10.09 -3.26
C LEU A 65 -17.58 -9.53 -1.88
N HIS A 66 -17.74 -8.22 -1.78
CA HIS A 66 -18.21 -7.60 -0.55
C HIS A 66 -19.64 -8.04 -0.23
N GLU A 67 -20.53 -8.00 -1.22
CA GLU A 67 -21.92 -8.44 -1.07
C GLU A 67 -22.03 -9.93 -0.70
N GLU A 68 -21.23 -10.79 -1.34
CA GLU A 68 -21.14 -12.21 -1.00
C GLU A 68 -20.62 -12.46 0.41
N THR A 69 -19.61 -11.69 0.84
CA THR A 69 -19.05 -11.76 2.19
C THR A 69 -20.09 -11.39 3.23
N LEU A 70 -20.87 -10.32 3.00
CA LEU A 70 -21.96 -9.91 3.88
C LEU A 70 -23.08 -10.96 3.95
N ALA A 71 -23.30 -11.72 2.87
CA ALA A 71 -24.22 -12.85 2.82
C ALA A 71 -23.65 -14.15 3.46
N GLY A 72 -22.47 -14.09 4.09
CA GLY A 72 -21.84 -15.23 4.75
C GLY A 72 -21.14 -16.23 3.80
N LYS A 73 -21.02 -15.90 2.51
CA LYS A 73 -20.29 -16.72 1.55
C LYS A 73 -18.79 -16.46 1.65
N ARG A 74 -17.99 -17.50 1.44
CA ARG A 74 -16.53 -17.41 1.36
C ARG A 74 -16.06 -17.76 -0.04
N THR A 75 -16.19 -16.80 -0.95
CA THR A 75 -15.74 -16.94 -2.34
C THR A 75 -14.23 -16.69 -2.42
N LYS A 76 -13.48 -17.65 -2.98
CA LYS A 76 -12.06 -17.47 -3.26
C LYS A 76 -11.89 -16.88 -4.66
N GLN A 77 -10.99 -15.92 -4.81
CA GLN A 77 -10.65 -15.30 -6.08
C GLN A 77 -9.13 -15.33 -6.30
N PRO A 78 -8.66 -15.35 -7.55
CA PRO A 78 -7.25 -15.11 -7.86
C PRO A 78 -6.79 -13.76 -7.31
N VAL A 79 -5.57 -13.71 -6.77
CA VAL A 79 -4.97 -12.50 -6.23
C VAL A 79 -3.78 -12.11 -7.10
N ILE A 80 -3.73 -10.83 -7.51
CA ILE A 80 -2.59 -10.23 -8.18
C ILE A 80 -1.89 -9.32 -7.20
N VAL A 81 -0.58 -9.53 -7.00
CA VAL A 81 0.27 -8.66 -6.19
C VAL A 81 1.12 -7.83 -7.14
N TYR A 82 0.92 -6.51 -7.13
CA TYR A 82 1.69 -5.57 -7.94
C TYR A 82 2.83 -4.95 -7.13
N ILE A 83 4.05 -5.00 -7.68
CA ILE A 83 5.24 -4.36 -7.12
C ILE A 83 5.63 -3.24 -8.08
N HIS A 84 5.63 -2.01 -7.59
CA HIS A 84 5.97 -0.86 -8.43
C HIS A 84 7.46 -0.84 -8.79
N GLY A 85 7.78 -0.26 -9.95
CA GLY A 85 9.16 0.02 -10.35
C GLY A 85 9.75 1.24 -9.66
N GLY A 86 10.82 1.80 -10.24
CA GLY A 86 11.48 3.02 -9.77
C GLY A 86 12.90 2.81 -9.22
N GLY A 87 13.55 1.70 -9.61
CA GLY A 87 15.00 1.52 -9.45
C GLY A 87 15.50 1.53 -8.00
N TYR A 88 14.64 1.16 -7.05
CA TYR A 88 14.91 1.17 -5.60
C TYR A 88 15.12 2.57 -4.98
N VAL A 89 14.93 3.64 -5.74
CA VAL A 89 15.15 5.03 -5.28
C VAL A 89 13.87 5.86 -5.27
N MET A 90 12.83 5.40 -5.98
CA MET A 90 11.52 6.06 -6.05
C MET A 90 10.43 5.06 -6.41
N GLY A 91 9.18 5.53 -6.43
CA GLY A 91 8.01 4.73 -6.78
C GLY A 91 6.99 4.69 -5.66
N SER A 92 5.76 4.29 -6.02
CA SER A 92 4.65 4.23 -5.07
C SER A 92 3.52 3.35 -5.61
N SER A 93 2.83 2.66 -4.68
CA SER A 93 1.60 1.93 -4.95
C SER A 93 0.42 2.86 -5.29
N LYS A 94 0.51 4.17 -5.03
CA LYS A 94 -0.49 5.18 -5.40
C LYS A 94 -0.66 5.35 -6.91
N ARG A 95 0.38 5.07 -7.69
CA ARG A 95 0.40 5.33 -9.14
C ARG A 95 -0.50 4.38 -9.93
N VAL A 96 -0.94 3.28 -9.32
CA VAL A 96 -1.82 2.30 -9.95
C VAL A 96 -3.14 2.27 -9.21
N ILE A 97 -4.18 2.76 -9.87
CA ILE A 97 -5.57 2.48 -9.53
C ILE A 97 -6.05 1.48 -10.59
N PRO A 98 -6.19 0.19 -10.24
CA PRO A 98 -6.69 -0.81 -11.18
C PRO A 98 -8.07 -0.39 -11.68
N ARG A 99 -8.18 -0.04 -12.96
CA ARG A 99 -9.46 -0.08 -13.68
C ARG A 99 -9.75 -1.54 -13.99
N VAL A 100 -10.02 -2.33 -12.96
CA VAL A 100 -10.65 -3.64 -13.21
C VAL A 100 -12.07 -3.30 -13.64
N SER A 101 -12.46 -3.72 -14.84
CA SER A 101 -13.87 -3.80 -15.19
C SER A 101 -14.49 -4.76 -14.18
N LEU A 102 -15.10 -4.21 -13.14
CA LEU A 102 -15.90 -4.97 -12.16
C LEU A 102 -17.29 -5.29 -12.73
N ASP A 103 -17.49 -4.95 -14.00
CA ASP A 103 -18.66 -5.21 -14.81
C ASP A 103 -18.47 -6.60 -15.44
N GLY A 104 -18.79 -7.62 -14.65
CA GLY A 104 -19.12 -8.97 -15.11
C GLY A 104 -20.59 -9.23 -14.82
#